data_AF-A0AAX1ML83-F1
#
_entry.id   AF-A0AAX1ML83-F1
#
_cell.length_a   1.000
_cell.length_b   1.000
_cell.length_c   1.000
_cell.angle_alpha   90.00
_cell.angle_beta   90.00
_cell.angle_gamma   90.00
#
_symmetry.space_group_name_H-M   'P 1'
#
loop_
_entity.id
_entity.type
_entity.pdbx_description
1 polymer ?
#
loop_
_entity_poly.entity_id
_entity_poly.type
_entity_poly.pdbx_seq_one_letter_code
_entity_poly.pdbx_strand_id
1 'polypeptide(L)'
;MARARLTVDEIILSVETYLKQIARRTHSDESILQLIRSKTANQFTEEDIKNLRNKYHKVLELNRLEEVMDTICSIKKSDRSDIEKDIVDFSGYEDPFSQTDERRKIALKMLRNYNRRVPNSIKQKAHNEIKNSLQSPYRQEKKKIKDRKQENHEKFFLGSVLISFFKSQNIEMNYLENTLKMIELYQTKDYFRKELFSKSEIEQFKFSEQGRSFNIKKNIILSDPKNPFYNKSID
;
A
#
# COMPACT_ATOMS: atom_id res chain seq x y z
N MET A 1 -41.18 21.92 0.27
CA MET A 1 -41.14 21.08 -0.95
C MET A 1 -40.54 19.73 -0.60
N ALA A 2 -41.34 18.66 -0.63
CA ALA A 2 -40.83 17.31 -0.44
C ALA A 2 -39.87 16.99 -1.59
N ARG A 3 -38.62 16.62 -1.29
CA ARG A 3 -37.69 16.11 -2.32
C ARG A 3 -38.26 14.79 -2.82
N ALA A 4 -38.82 14.78 -4.03
CA ALA A 4 -39.21 13.55 -4.70
C ALA A 4 -37.99 12.61 -4.75
N ARG A 5 -38.18 11.37 -4.30
CA ARG A 5 -37.13 10.36 -4.31
C ARG A 5 -36.93 9.95 -5.77
N LEU A 6 -35.71 10.11 -6.28
CA LEU A 6 -35.38 9.74 -7.67
C LEU A 6 -35.81 8.31 -7.96
N THR A 7 -36.41 8.10 -9.13
CA THR A 7 -36.80 6.78 -9.62
C THR A 7 -35.57 5.98 -9.99
N VAL A 8 -35.71 4.65 -10.06
CA VAL A 8 -34.61 3.77 -10.48
C VAL A 8 -34.19 4.08 -11.92
N ASP A 9 -35.15 4.43 -12.78
CA ASP A 9 -34.89 4.81 -14.18
C ASP A 9 -34.04 6.08 -14.30
N GLU A 10 -34.32 7.11 -13.50
CA GLU A 10 -33.53 8.35 -13.48
C GLU A 10 -32.08 8.08 -13.03
N ILE A 11 -31.91 7.21 -12.05
CA ILE A 11 -30.60 6.78 -11.55
C ILE A 11 -29.83 6.02 -12.65
N ILE A 12 -30.50 5.06 -13.31
CA ILE A 12 -29.92 4.27 -14.40
C ILE A 12 -29.47 5.19 -15.53
N LEU A 13 -30.35 6.09 -16.00
CA LEU A 13 -30.05 7.00 -17.10
C LEU A 13 -28.84 7.86 -16.81
N SER A 14 -28.75 8.46 -15.61
CA SER A 14 -27.62 9.29 -15.22
C SER A 14 -26.30 8.51 -15.16
N VAL A 15 -26.33 7.33 -14.52
CA VAL A 15 -25.15 6.48 -14.39
C VAL A 15 -24.69 5.97 -15.75
N GLU A 16 -25.61 5.51 -16.59
CA GLU A 16 -25.29 4.98 -17.91
C GLU A 16 -24.72 6.07 -18.83
N THR A 17 -25.32 7.26 -18.83
CA THR A 17 -24.83 8.42 -19.60
C THR A 17 -23.39 8.75 -19.22
N TYR A 18 -23.12 8.88 -17.92
CA TYR A 18 -21.77 9.16 -17.42
C TYR A 18 -20.78 8.05 -17.82
N LEU A 19 -21.15 6.78 -17.61
CA LEU A 19 -20.28 5.64 -17.92
C LEU A 19 -19.98 5.49 -19.42
N LYS A 20 -20.89 5.94 -20.30
CA LYS A 20 -20.65 6.02 -21.74
C LYS A 20 -19.66 7.13 -22.12
N GLN A 21 -19.63 8.23 -21.39
CA GLN A 21 -18.79 9.39 -21.67
C GLN A 21 -17.34 9.27 -21.16
N ILE A 22 -17.10 8.52 -20.08
CA ILE A 22 -15.75 8.40 -19.53
C ILE A 22 -14.80 7.61 -20.45
N ALA A 23 -13.59 8.15 -20.63
CA ALA A 23 -12.56 7.56 -21.49
C ALA A 23 -11.98 6.23 -20.95
N ARG A 24 -12.03 6.01 -19.63
CA ARG A 24 -11.55 4.78 -18.97
C ARG A 24 -12.56 4.32 -17.94
N ARG A 25 -12.91 3.03 -18.00
CA ARG A 25 -13.79 2.35 -17.05
C ARG A 25 -12.98 1.47 -16.12
N THR A 26 -13.33 1.48 -14.85
CA THR A 26 -12.83 0.49 -13.88
C THR A 26 -13.61 -0.80 -13.99
N HIS A 27 -13.10 -1.89 -13.42
CA HIS A 27 -13.84 -3.16 -13.36
C HIS A 27 -15.22 -2.99 -12.72
N SER A 28 -15.31 -2.20 -11.63
CA SER A 28 -16.58 -1.86 -10.98
C SER A 28 -17.54 -1.10 -11.89
N ASP A 29 -17.03 -0.25 -12.78
CA ASP A 29 -17.86 0.49 -13.73
C ASP A 29 -18.49 -0.45 -14.77
N GLU A 30 -17.70 -1.43 -15.23
CA GLU A 30 -18.17 -2.43 -16.19
C GLU A 30 -19.20 -3.37 -15.56
N SER A 31 -19.01 -3.78 -14.30
CA SER A 31 -20.02 -4.55 -13.55
C SER A 31 -21.35 -3.81 -13.44
N ILE A 32 -21.33 -2.50 -13.19
CA ILE A 32 -22.56 -1.69 -13.13
C ILE A 32 -23.21 -1.56 -14.51
N LEU A 33 -22.43 -1.38 -15.58
CA LEU A 33 -22.98 -1.38 -16.95
C LEU A 33 -23.63 -2.71 -17.33
N GLN A 34 -23.00 -3.83 -16.98
CA GLN A 34 -23.57 -5.16 -17.20
C GLN A 34 -24.86 -5.35 -16.41
N LEU A 35 -24.89 -4.87 -15.16
CA LEU A 35 -26.08 -4.89 -14.32
C LEU A 35 -27.23 -4.08 -14.97
N ILE A 36 -26.94 -2.87 -15.47
CA ILE A 36 -27.91 -2.02 -16.17
C ILE A 36 -28.43 -2.70 -17.45
N ARG A 37 -27.57 -3.36 -18.22
CA ARG A 37 -27.94 -4.01 -19.48
C ARG A 37 -28.71 -5.32 -19.30
N SER A 38 -28.53 -6.00 -18.18
CA SER A 38 -29.07 -7.34 -17.96
C SER A 38 -30.48 -7.36 -17.34
N LYS A 39 -30.96 -6.23 -16.80
CA LYS A 39 -32.22 -6.15 -16.06
C LYS A 39 -33.05 -4.94 -16.50
N THR A 40 -34.36 -5.11 -16.55
CA THR A 40 -35.30 -3.98 -16.61
C THR A 40 -35.53 -3.42 -15.21
N ALA A 41 -35.96 -2.16 -15.07
CA ALA A 41 -36.03 -1.44 -13.79
C ALA A 41 -36.83 -2.19 -12.69
N ASN A 42 -37.85 -2.95 -13.08
CA ASN A 42 -38.70 -3.73 -12.18
C ASN A 42 -38.05 -5.05 -11.70
N GLN A 43 -36.88 -5.42 -12.24
CA GLN A 43 -36.16 -6.66 -11.94
C GLN A 43 -34.93 -6.43 -11.04
N PHE A 44 -34.66 -5.18 -10.64
CA PHE A 44 -33.54 -4.86 -9.74
C PHE A 44 -33.85 -5.29 -8.31
N THR A 45 -32.90 -6.01 -7.70
CA THR A 45 -32.98 -6.34 -6.27
C THR A 45 -32.63 -5.11 -5.42
N GLU A 46 -32.92 -5.14 -4.12
CA GLU A 46 -32.57 -4.04 -3.22
C GLU A 46 -31.06 -3.75 -3.20
N GLU A 47 -30.23 -4.80 -3.27
CA GLU A 47 -28.77 -4.64 -3.31
C GLU A 47 -28.30 -4.04 -4.64
N ASP A 48 -28.94 -4.40 -5.76
CA ASP A 48 -28.66 -3.78 -7.05
C ASP A 48 -29.00 -2.28 -7.02
N ILE A 49 -30.16 -1.91 -6.47
CA ILE A 49 -30.61 -0.52 -6.33
C ILE A 49 -29.64 0.26 -5.43
N LYS A 50 -29.16 -0.35 -4.34
CA LYS A 50 -28.18 0.26 -3.45
C LYS A 50 -26.85 0.51 -4.15
N ASN A 51 -26.36 -0.46 -4.94
CA ASN A 51 -25.14 -0.30 -5.72
C ASN A 51 -25.27 0.79 -6.80
N LEU A 52 -26.40 0.83 -7.50
CA LEU A 52 -26.73 1.90 -8.44
C LEU A 52 -26.77 3.27 -7.77
N ARG A 53 -27.42 3.40 -6.60
CA ARG A 53 -27.46 4.65 -5.83
C ARG A 53 -26.07 5.11 -5.40
N ASN A 54 -25.23 4.20 -4.91
CA ASN A 54 -23.85 4.52 -4.54
C ASN A 54 -23.06 5.02 -5.74
N LYS A 55 -23.22 4.37 -6.89
CA LYS A 55 -22.59 4.79 -8.14
C LYS A 55 -23.09 6.16 -8.60
N TYR A 56 -24.39 6.39 -8.55
CA TYR A 56 -25.02 7.66 -8.87
C TYR A 56 -24.54 8.81 -7.99
N HIS A 57 -24.45 8.61 -6.68
CA HIS A 57 -23.89 9.62 -5.77
C HIS A 57 -22.44 9.97 -6.11
N LYS A 58 -21.64 8.98 -6.52
CA LYS A 58 -20.28 9.20 -7.01
C LYS A 58 -20.26 9.98 -8.32
N VAL A 59 -21.16 9.71 -9.25
CA VAL A 59 -21.32 10.48 -10.51
C VAL A 59 -21.66 11.93 -10.20
N LEU A 60 -22.66 12.18 -9.34
CA LEU A 60 -23.03 13.53 -8.91
C LEU A 60 -21.86 14.29 -8.26
N GLU A 61 -21.09 13.61 -7.42
CA GLU A 61 -19.91 14.20 -6.81
C GLU A 61 -18.88 14.59 -7.87
N LEU A 62 -18.61 13.71 -8.84
CA LEU A 62 -17.63 13.98 -9.90
C LEU A 62 -18.07 15.12 -10.81
N ASN A 63 -19.34 15.19 -11.20
CA ASN A 63 -19.87 16.31 -12.00
C ASN A 63 -19.72 17.64 -11.26
N ARG A 64 -20.01 17.68 -9.95
CA ARG A 64 -19.80 18.90 -9.14
C ARG A 64 -18.33 19.29 -9.05
N LEU A 65 -17.43 18.31 -8.97
CA LEU A 65 -15.99 18.59 -8.94
C LEU A 65 -15.49 19.07 -10.31
N GLU A 66 -16.06 18.57 -11.41
CA GLU A 66 -15.79 19.06 -12.76
C GLU A 66 -16.20 20.52 -12.91
N GLU A 67 -17.40 20.91 -12.45
CA GLU A 67 -17.81 22.31 -12.41
C GLU A 67 -16.82 23.19 -11.63
N VAL A 68 -16.35 22.71 -10.46
CA VAL A 68 -15.33 23.43 -9.68
C VAL A 68 -14.02 23.53 -10.46
N MET A 69 -13.63 22.49 -11.18
CA MET A 69 -12.43 22.50 -12.02
C MET A 69 -12.54 23.57 -13.12
N ASP A 70 -13.69 23.63 -13.79
CA ASP A 70 -13.94 24.63 -14.84
C ASP A 70 -13.89 26.06 -14.28
N THR A 71 -14.43 26.28 -13.07
CA THR A 71 -14.31 27.58 -12.40
C THR A 71 -12.86 27.96 -12.10
N ILE A 72 -12.04 27.01 -11.63
CA ILE A 72 -10.61 27.24 -11.39
C ILE A 72 -9.88 27.54 -12.70
N CYS A 73 -10.17 26.78 -13.76
CA CYS A 73 -9.55 26.94 -15.07
C CYS A 73 -9.92 28.29 -15.72
N SER A 74 -11.11 28.82 -15.42
CA SER A 74 -11.57 30.14 -15.89
C SER A 74 -10.81 31.31 -15.25
N ILE A 75 -10.16 31.11 -14.09
CA ILE A 75 -9.28 32.11 -13.46
C ILE A 75 -7.99 32.22 -14.29
N LYS A 76 -7.55 33.45 -14.58
CA LYS A 76 -6.27 33.69 -15.26
C LYS A 76 -5.13 33.00 -14.51
N LYS A 77 -4.22 32.35 -15.23
CA LYS A 77 -3.11 31.57 -14.63
C LYS A 77 -2.28 32.35 -13.61
N SER A 78 -2.07 33.65 -13.84
CA SER A 78 -1.36 34.56 -12.93
C SER A 78 -2.06 34.74 -11.59
N ASP A 79 -3.40 34.71 -11.60
CA ASP A 79 -4.26 35.12 -10.50
C ASP A 79 -4.69 33.92 -9.64
N ARG A 80 -4.42 32.70 -10.12
CA ARG A 80 -4.65 31.46 -9.36
C ARG A 80 -3.79 31.40 -8.11
N SER A 81 -4.43 31.01 -7.01
CA SER A 81 -3.76 30.64 -5.76
C SER A 81 -2.87 29.41 -5.94
N ASP A 82 -1.97 29.17 -4.99
CA ASP A 82 -1.07 28.01 -5.01
C ASP A 82 -1.82 26.67 -5.01
N ILE A 83 -2.95 26.60 -4.29
CA ILE A 83 -3.81 25.39 -4.27
C ILE A 83 -4.41 25.16 -5.66
N GLU A 84 -4.92 26.20 -6.32
CA GLU A 84 -5.53 26.10 -7.64
C GLU A 84 -4.52 25.70 -8.71
N LYS A 85 -3.31 26.28 -8.67
CA LYS A 85 -2.19 25.89 -9.53
C LYS A 85 -1.86 24.40 -9.35
N ASP A 86 -1.63 23.96 -8.10
CA ASP A 86 -1.34 22.56 -7.80
C ASP A 86 -2.49 21.63 -8.29
N ILE A 87 -3.76 21.99 -8.09
CA ILE A 87 -4.91 21.21 -8.58
C ILE A 87 -4.85 21.04 -10.10
N VAL A 88 -4.65 22.12 -10.85
CA VAL A 88 -4.58 22.09 -12.31
C VAL A 88 -3.39 21.26 -12.77
N ASP A 89 -2.21 21.47 -12.19
CA ASP A 89 -0.98 20.75 -12.54
C ASP A 89 -1.10 19.23 -12.30
N PHE A 90 -1.63 18.82 -11.14
CA PHE A 90 -1.83 17.40 -10.84
C PHE A 90 -2.96 16.76 -11.64
N SER A 91 -3.95 17.55 -12.07
CA SER A 91 -5.08 17.01 -12.83
C SER A 91 -4.71 16.63 -14.26
N GLY A 92 -3.71 17.28 -14.86
CA GLY A 92 -3.44 17.19 -16.30
C GLY A 92 -4.58 17.76 -17.16
N TYR A 93 -5.44 18.63 -16.62
CA TYR A 93 -6.57 19.23 -17.35
C TYR A 93 -6.08 20.16 -18.48
N GLU A 94 -5.00 20.91 -18.24
CA GLU A 94 -4.36 21.74 -19.27
C GLU A 94 -3.23 21.02 -20.02
N ASP A 95 -2.71 19.91 -19.48
CA ASP A 95 -1.72 19.05 -20.13
C ASP A 95 -2.10 17.56 -19.97
N PRO A 96 -2.95 17.05 -20.88
CA PRO A 96 -3.45 15.67 -20.80
C PRO A 96 -2.34 14.60 -20.87
N PHE A 97 -1.20 14.90 -21.49
CA PHE A 97 -0.10 13.95 -21.63
C PHE A 97 0.62 13.69 -20.29
N SER A 98 0.52 14.62 -19.35
CA SER A 98 1.10 14.50 -18.01
C SER A 98 0.23 13.72 -17.01
N GLN A 99 -1.00 13.33 -17.41
CA GLN A 99 -1.98 12.72 -16.53
C GLN A 99 -1.72 11.22 -16.33
N THR A 100 -1.54 10.81 -15.07
CA THR A 100 -1.52 9.40 -14.65
C THR A 100 -2.68 9.11 -13.70
N ASP A 101 -3.07 7.84 -13.54
CA ASP A 101 -4.16 7.47 -12.62
C ASP A 101 -3.87 7.91 -11.17
N GLU A 102 -2.61 7.88 -10.75
CA GLU A 102 -2.20 8.36 -9.43
C GLU A 102 -2.29 9.88 -9.32
N ARG A 103 -1.81 10.62 -10.33
CA ARG A 103 -1.96 12.08 -10.39
C ARG A 103 -3.43 12.51 -10.38
N ARG A 104 -4.29 11.80 -11.14
CA ARG A 104 -5.74 12.01 -11.14
C ARG A 104 -6.37 11.75 -9.76
N LYS A 105 -5.98 10.67 -9.07
CA LYS A 105 -6.45 10.40 -7.69
C LYS A 105 -6.05 11.51 -6.73
N ILE A 106 -4.84 12.06 -6.88
CA ILE A 106 -4.33 13.17 -6.07
C ILE A 106 -5.11 14.44 -6.35
N ALA A 107 -5.27 14.80 -7.63
CA ALA A 107 -6.04 15.97 -8.04
C ALA A 107 -7.47 15.93 -7.50
N LEU A 108 -8.14 14.78 -7.58
CA LEU A 108 -9.47 14.60 -6.99
C LEU A 108 -9.50 14.82 -5.47
N LYS A 109 -8.45 14.41 -4.74
CA LYS A 109 -8.36 14.68 -3.29
C LYS A 109 -8.17 16.17 -3.00
N MET A 110 -7.30 16.84 -3.75
CA MET A 110 -7.06 18.28 -3.62
C MET A 110 -8.32 19.09 -3.95
N LEU A 111 -9.00 18.74 -5.05
CA LEU A 111 -10.23 19.39 -5.50
C LEU A 111 -11.39 19.18 -4.52
N ARG A 112 -11.56 17.98 -3.97
CA ARG A 112 -12.51 17.71 -2.87
C ARG A 112 -12.23 18.59 -1.66
N ASN A 113 -10.96 18.72 -1.27
CA ASN A 113 -10.56 19.55 -0.14
C ASN A 113 -10.84 21.04 -0.42
N TYR A 114 -10.53 21.51 -1.63
CA TYR A 114 -10.80 22.87 -2.07
C TYR A 114 -12.30 23.20 -2.05
N ASN A 115 -13.16 22.27 -2.49
CA ASN A 115 -14.61 22.43 -2.50
C ASN A 115 -15.28 22.31 -1.11
N ARG A 116 -14.53 22.01 -0.04
CA ARG A 116 -15.09 21.95 1.32
C ARG A 116 -15.58 23.33 1.78
N ARG A 117 -16.72 23.35 2.46
CA ARG A 117 -17.24 24.55 3.16
C ARG A 117 -16.56 24.73 4.51
N VAL A 118 -15.25 24.93 4.51
CA VAL A 118 -14.40 25.16 5.70
C VAL A 118 -13.50 26.38 5.47
N PRO A 119 -12.96 27.02 6.54
CA PRO A 119 -12.03 28.13 6.41
C PRO A 119 -10.80 27.81 5.53
N ASN A 120 -10.31 28.82 4.81
CA ASN A 120 -9.16 28.68 3.90
C ASN A 120 -7.89 28.19 4.59
N SER A 121 -7.66 28.55 5.86
CA SER A 121 -6.53 28.06 6.66
C SER A 121 -6.56 26.53 6.83
N ILE A 122 -7.75 25.94 7.01
CA ILE A 122 -7.94 24.49 7.10
C ILE A 122 -7.71 23.84 5.74
N LYS A 123 -8.22 24.45 4.66
CA LYS A 123 -7.97 23.97 3.29
C LYS A 123 -6.48 23.94 2.97
N GLN A 124 -5.76 25.01 3.32
CA GLN A 124 -4.31 25.12 3.10
C GLN A 124 -3.53 24.07 3.89
N LYS A 125 -3.87 23.86 5.17
CA LYS A 125 -3.24 22.82 5.99
C LYS A 125 -3.42 21.43 5.38
N ALA A 126 -4.64 21.07 5.00
CA ALA A 126 -4.93 19.79 4.37
C ALA A 126 -4.24 19.66 3.00
N HIS A 127 -4.14 20.74 2.22
CA HIS A 127 -3.42 20.75 0.95
C HIS A 127 -1.93 20.47 1.14
N ASN A 128 -1.30 21.13 2.13
CA ASN A 128 0.09 20.90 2.47
C ASN A 128 0.34 19.46 2.95
N GLU A 129 -0.57 18.87 3.73
CA GLU A 129 -0.49 17.46 4.13
C GLU A 129 -0.54 16.52 2.93
N ILE A 130 -1.44 16.78 1.97
CA ILE A 130 -1.50 16.03 0.71
C ILE A 130 -0.16 16.17 -0.04
N LYS A 131 0.36 17.38 -0.22
CA LYS A 131 1.63 17.65 -0.92
C LYS A 131 2.83 16.97 -0.23
N ASN A 132 2.91 17.06 1.09
CA ASN A 132 3.95 16.40 1.89
C ASN A 132 3.89 14.88 1.78
N SER A 133 2.69 14.29 1.69
CA SER A 133 2.53 12.85 1.47
C SER A 133 3.07 12.36 0.12
N LEU A 134 3.25 13.29 -0.84
CA LEU A 134 3.78 13.03 -2.18
C LEU A 134 5.29 13.26 -2.25
N GLN A 135 5.79 14.30 -1.56
CA GLN A 135 7.20 14.68 -1.58
C GLN A 135 8.09 13.82 -0.66
N SER A 136 7.51 13.07 0.29
CA SER A 136 8.34 12.61 1.39
C SER A 136 9.15 11.32 1.13
N PRO A 137 10.47 11.30 1.49
CA PRO A 137 11.24 10.07 1.77
C PRO A 137 10.57 9.11 2.77
N TYR A 138 9.54 9.57 3.48
CA TYR A 138 8.68 8.81 4.39
C TYR A 138 7.86 7.68 3.73
N ARG A 139 7.56 7.76 2.41
CA ARG A 139 7.01 6.61 1.68
C ARG A 139 8.02 5.47 1.56
N GLN A 140 9.31 5.77 1.47
CA GLN A 140 10.37 4.76 1.46
C GLN A 140 10.64 4.22 2.87
N GLU A 141 10.66 5.08 3.89
CA GLU A 141 10.86 4.65 5.29
C GLU A 141 9.70 3.81 5.83
N LYS A 142 8.43 4.19 5.59
CA LYS A 142 7.29 3.37 6.04
C LYS A 142 7.23 2.02 5.34
N LYS A 143 7.64 1.94 4.07
CA LYS A 143 7.77 0.68 3.33
C LYS A 143 8.90 -0.16 3.93
N LYS A 144 10.10 0.42 4.12
CA LYS A 144 11.23 -0.21 4.82
C LYS A 144 10.90 -0.66 6.25
N ILE A 145 10.13 0.11 7.01
CA ILE A 145 9.71 -0.24 8.39
C ILE A 145 8.70 -1.38 8.37
N LYS A 146 7.75 -1.39 7.42
CA LYS A 146 6.80 -2.50 7.25
C LYS A 146 7.51 -3.78 6.83
N ASP A 147 8.45 -3.67 5.89
CA ASP A 147 9.25 -4.80 5.39
C ASP A 147 10.16 -5.36 6.51
N ARG A 148 10.83 -4.50 7.30
CA ARG A 148 11.60 -4.91 8.49
C ARG A 148 10.75 -5.57 9.58
N LYS A 149 9.52 -5.11 9.80
CA LYS A 149 8.60 -5.74 10.77
C LYS A 149 8.21 -7.14 10.30
N GLN A 150 7.87 -7.30 9.03
CA GLN A 150 7.55 -8.60 8.44
C GLN A 150 8.73 -9.56 8.55
N GLU A 151 9.93 -9.13 8.17
CA GLU A 151 11.16 -9.93 8.28
C GLU A 151 11.43 -10.37 9.74
N ASN A 152 11.22 -9.48 10.72
CA ASN A 152 11.37 -9.84 12.12
C ASN A 152 10.33 -10.85 12.58
N HIS A 153 9.06 -10.72 12.17
CA HIS A 153 8.01 -11.69 12.50
C HIS A 153 8.32 -13.09 11.93
N GLU A 154 8.83 -13.15 10.70
CA GLU A 154 9.27 -14.41 10.07
C GLU A 154 10.44 -15.04 10.84
N LYS A 155 11.42 -14.24 11.28
CA LYS A 155 12.53 -14.71 12.12
C LYS A 155 12.06 -15.24 13.48
N PHE A 156 11.13 -14.53 14.14
CA PHE A 156 10.54 -14.98 15.40
C PHE A 156 9.76 -16.29 15.23
N PHE A 157 8.95 -16.40 14.18
CA PHE A 157 8.18 -17.60 13.89
C PHE A 157 9.10 -18.81 13.64
N LEU A 158 10.10 -18.67 12.76
CA LEU A 158 11.08 -19.72 12.49
C LEU A 158 11.83 -20.15 13.76
N GLY A 159 12.26 -19.20 14.59
CA GLY A 159 12.88 -19.48 15.88
C GLY A 159 11.99 -20.30 16.82
N SER A 160 10.70 -19.93 16.94
CA SER A 160 9.73 -20.63 17.81
C SER A 160 9.39 -22.05 17.35
N VAL A 161 9.23 -22.26 16.03
CA VAL A 161 8.92 -23.58 15.45
C VAL A 161 10.10 -24.54 15.68
N LEU A 162 11.32 -24.04 15.52
CA LEU A 162 12.53 -24.83 15.69
C LEU A 162 12.81 -25.20 17.15
N ILE A 163 12.61 -24.28 18.10
CA ILE A 163 12.70 -24.59 19.55
C ILE A 163 11.70 -25.69 19.91
N SER A 164 10.48 -25.61 19.36
CA SER A 164 9.44 -26.62 19.58
C SER A 164 9.83 -27.97 18.98
N PHE A 165 10.46 -28.00 17.80
CA PHE A 165 10.98 -29.21 17.17
C PHE A 165 12.13 -29.84 17.97
N PHE A 166 13.09 -29.06 18.46
CA PHE A 166 14.18 -29.62 19.27
C PHE A 166 13.69 -30.16 20.62
N LYS A 167 12.73 -29.47 21.25
CA LYS A 167 12.05 -29.97 22.45
C LYS A 167 11.33 -31.30 22.20
N SER A 168 10.69 -31.49 21.04
CA SER A 168 9.98 -32.74 20.74
C SER A 168 10.92 -33.92 20.45
N GLN A 169 12.18 -33.65 20.07
CA GLN A 169 13.21 -34.67 19.85
C GLN A 169 14.03 -35.02 21.11
N ASN A 170 13.73 -34.39 22.26
CA ASN A 170 14.41 -34.63 23.54
C ASN A 170 15.95 -34.46 23.50
N ILE A 171 16.44 -33.61 22.58
CA ILE A 171 17.86 -33.31 22.42
C ILE A 171 18.26 -32.26 23.47
N GLU A 172 19.30 -32.54 24.25
CA GLU A 172 19.86 -31.58 25.21
C GLU A 172 20.28 -30.30 24.46
N MET A 173 19.61 -29.19 24.79
CA MET A 173 19.63 -27.99 23.96
C MET A 173 20.82 -27.08 24.31
N ASN A 174 21.90 -27.17 23.52
CA ASN A 174 22.82 -26.04 23.40
C ASN A 174 22.16 -24.95 22.53
N TYR A 175 21.30 -24.15 23.16
CA TYR A 175 20.51 -23.09 22.53
C TYR A 175 21.37 -22.16 21.66
N LEU A 176 22.57 -21.83 22.14
CA LEU A 176 23.49 -20.96 21.41
C LEU A 176 24.03 -21.64 20.14
N GLU A 177 24.51 -22.87 20.25
CA GLU A 177 25.07 -23.60 19.10
C GLU A 177 24.02 -23.87 18.02
N ASN A 178 22.81 -24.27 18.41
CA ASN A 178 21.71 -24.49 17.46
C ASN A 178 21.26 -23.19 16.80
N THR A 179 21.18 -22.08 17.55
CA THR A 179 20.86 -20.77 16.99
C THR A 179 21.92 -20.31 15.98
N LEU A 180 23.21 -20.51 16.29
CA LEU A 180 24.30 -20.18 15.38
C LEU A 180 24.25 -21.03 14.10
N LYS A 181 23.98 -22.34 14.19
CA LYS A 181 23.80 -23.21 13.00
C LYS A 181 22.63 -22.77 12.13
N MET A 182 21.55 -22.28 12.73
CA MET A 182 20.40 -21.77 11.97
C MET A 182 20.70 -20.46 11.24
N ILE A 183 21.40 -19.53 11.90
CA ILE A 183 21.84 -18.29 11.26
C ILE A 183 22.77 -18.62 10.08
N GLU A 184 23.68 -19.59 10.25
CA GLU A 184 24.56 -20.09 9.19
C GLU A 184 23.75 -20.65 7.99
N LEU A 185 22.74 -21.48 8.26
CA LEU A 185 21.86 -22.04 7.21
C LEU A 185 21.03 -20.97 6.51
N TYR A 186 20.48 -19.99 7.23
CA TYR A 186 19.72 -18.88 6.65
C TYR A 186 20.60 -18.01 5.74
N GLN A 187 21.81 -17.67 6.18
CA GLN A 187 22.75 -16.91 5.36
C GLN A 187 23.24 -17.70 4.15
N THR A 188 23.43 -19.01 4.28
CA THR A 188 23.72 -19.91 3.15
C THR A 188 22.58 -19.87 2.13
N LYS A 189 21.32 -19.87 2.62
CA LYS A 189 20.13 -19.74 1.77
C LYS A 189 20.08 -18.42 1.01
N ASP A 190 20.30 -17.32 1.70
CA ASP A 190 20.29 -16.00 1.07
C ASP A 190 21.43 -15.84 0.04
N TYR A 191 22.60 -16.41 0.34
CA TYR A 191 23.77 -16.37 -0.54
C TYR A 191 23.53 -17.11 -1.87
N PHE A 192 23.01 -18.34 -1.81
CA PHE A 192 22.77 -19.15 -3.01
C PHE A 192 21.37 -18.98 -3.63
N ARG A 193 20.44 -18.27 -2.97
CA ARG A 193 19.06 -18.01 -3.40
C ARG A 193 18.27 -19.27 -3.80
N LYS A 194 18.38 -20.34 -3.02
CA LYS A 194 17.67 -21.61 -3.25
C LYS A 194 17.20 -22.22 -1.94
N GLU A 195 16.45 -23.31 -1.98
CA GLU A 195 15.86 -23.89 -0.76
C GLU A 195 16.61 -25.12 -0.22
N LEU A 196 17.39 -25.79 -1.07
CA LEU A 196 18.14 -27.01 -0.73
C LEU A 196 19.62 -26.85 -1.11
N PHE A 197 20.51 -27.30 -0.23
CA PHE A 197 21.97 -27.20 -0.42
C PHE A 197 22.62 -28.54 -0.14
N SER A 198 23.64 -28.86 -0.93
CA SER A 198 24.52 -30.00 -0.65
C SER A 198 25.53 -29.64 0.44
N LYS A 199 26.16 -30.66 1.03
CA LYS A 199 27.22 -30.47 2.02
C LYS A 199 28.41 -29.67 1.46
N SER A 200 28.75 -29.87 0.19
CA SER A 200 29.83 -29.13 -0.48
C SER A 200 29.51 -27.65 -0.67
N GLU A 201 28.24 -27.29 -0.88
CA GLU A 201 27.82 -25.89 -1.01
C GLU A 201 27.85 -25.16 0.34
N ILE A 202 27.52 -25.85 1.43
CA ILE A 202 27.68 -25.31 2.78
C ILE A 202 29.17 -25.05 3.07
N GLU A 203 30.05 -25.95 2.65
CA GLU A 203 31.51 -25.74 2.77
C GLU A 203 31.99 -24.58 1.90
N GLN A 204 31.50 -24.44 0.68
CA GLN A 204 31.80 -23.28 -0.17
C GLN A 204 31.35 -21.96 0.46
N PHE A 205 30.16 -21.92 1.08
CA PHE A 205 29.70 -20.74 1.80
C PHE A 205 30.66 -20.36 2.93
N LYS A 206 31.16 -21.31 3.71
CA LYS A 206 32.12 -21.05 4.82
C LYS A 206 33.38 -20.32 4.37
N PHE A 207 33.85 -20.59 3.14
CA PHE A 207 35.05 -19.96 2.59
C PHE A 207 34.76 -18.66 1.82
N SER A 208 33.50 -18.32 1.54
CA SER A 208 33.09 -17.05 0.96
C SER A 208 33.36 -15.88 1.92
N GLU A 209 33.38 -14.65 1.39
CA GLU A 209 33.56 -13.44 2.21
C GLU A 209 32.46 -13.31 3.27
N GLN A 210 31.21 -13.62 2.92
CA GLN A 210 30.07 -13.58 3.84
C GLN A 210 30.16 -14.66 4.92
N GLY A 211 30.54 -15.88 4.56
CA GLY A 211 30.74 -16.98 5.52
C GLY A 211 31.94 -16.75 6.45
N ARG A 212 33.03 -16.16 5.96
CA ARG A 212 34.17 -15.75 6.81
C ARG A 212 33.76 -14.68 7.81
N SER A 213 33.02 -13.66 7.36
CA SER A 213 32.49 -12.59 8.24
C SER A 213 31.56 -13.14 9.32
N PHE A 214 30.68 -14.08 8.96
CA PHE A 214 29.85 -14.80 9.93
C PHE A 214 30.68 -15.60 10.93
N ASN A 215 31.66 -16.39 10.46
CA ASN A 215 32.50 -17.22 11.33
C ASN A 215 33.34 -16.39 12.30
N ILE A 216 33.87 -15.24 11.88
CA ILE A 216 34.58 -14.30 12.77
C ILE A 216 33.65 -13.82 13.88
N LYS A 217 32.44 -13.35 13.54
CA LYS A 217 31.45 -12.89 14.54
C LYS A 217 31.00 -14.01 15.48
N LYS A 218 30.76 -15.21 14.92
CA LYS A 218 30.43 -16.42 15.67
C LYS A 218 31.52 -16.74 16.70
N ASN A 219 32.78 -16.72 16.29
CA ASN A 219 33.91 -17.00 17.18
C ASN A 219 34.03 -15.95 18.28
N ILE A 220 33.86 -14.66 17.96
CA ILE A 220 33.88 -13.57 18.95
C ILE A 220 32.79 -13.79 20.03
N ILE A 221 31.57 -14.13 19.62
CA ILE A 221 30.45 -14.41 20.54
C ILE A 221 30.76 -15.62 21.42
N LEU A 222 31.27 -16.70 20.83
CA LEU A 222 31.59 -17.93 21.56
C LEU A 222 32.76 -17.76 22.52
N SER A 223 33.70 -16.86 22.20
CA SER A 223 34.87 -16.56 23.05
C SER A 223 34.62 -15.47 24.09
N ASP A 224 33.44 -14.82 24.09
CA ASP A 224 33.15 -13.72 25.01
C ASP A 224 32.96 -14.29 26.44
N PRO A 225 33.81 -13.92 27.41
CA PRO A 225 33.73 -14.40 28.78
C PRO A 225 32.47 -13.90 29.52
N LYS A 226 31.77 -12.90 28.97
CA LYS A 226 30.48 -12.40 29.48
C LYS A 226 29.28 -13.05 28.77
N ASN A 227 29.52 -14.01 27.89
CA ASN A 227 28.46 -14.71 27.20
C ASN A 227 27.61 -15.49 28.23
N PRO A 228 26.30 -15.23 28.34
CA PRO A 228 25.43 -15.86 29.34
C PRO A 228 25.23 -17.36 29.11
N PHE A 229 25.63 -17.89 27.96
CA PHE A 229 25.62 -19.32 27.64
C PHE A 229 26.98 -20.01 27.88
N TYR A 230 27.99 -19.27 28.34
CA TYR A 230 29.28 -19.83 28.71
C TYR A 230 29.15 -20.51 30.07
N ASN A 231 28.92 -21.83 30.07
CA ASN A 231 28.96 -22.62 31.30
C ASN A 231 30.38 -22.56 31.87
N LYS A 232 30.54 -21.90 33.03
CA LYS A 232 31.66 -22.22 33.92
C LYS A 232 31.46 -23.67 34.35
N SER A 233 32.24 -24.59 33.82
CA SER A 233 32.50 -25.85 34.52
C SER A 233 33.03 -25.48 35.90
N ILE A 234 32.22 -25.73 36.92
CA ILE A 234 32.64 -25.69 38.32
C ILE A 234 33.56 -26.91 38.47
N ASP A 235 34.85 -26.67 38.67
CA ASP A 235 35.71 -27.62 39.39
C ASP A 235 35.42 -27.52 40.90
#